data_AF-A0A126RJ13-F1
#
_entry.id   AF-A0A126RJ13-F1
#
_cell.length_a   1.000
_cell.length_b   1.000
_cell.length_c   1.000
_cell.angle_alpha   90.00
_cell.angle_beta   90.00
_cell.angle_gamma   90.00
#
_symmetry.space_group_name_H-M   'P 1'
#
loop_
_entity.id
_entity.type
_entity.pdbx_description
1 polymer ?
#
loop_
_entity_poly.entity_id
_entity_poly.type
_entity_poly.pdbx_seq_one_letter_code
_entity_poly.pdbx_strand_id
1 'polypeptide(L)'
;MAGRRALAAALAMMMVTRPAVKAAAPLPRLPKGLEAGEWELRERGPDGPIRKLCIAHLNQLLQSRHAGNSCKSFTVSETPKRLVVTYECGTAGNGRTDLRIETARLVQIQSQGIANGAPFAFALEGRWAGACH
;
A
#
# COMPACT_ATOMS: atom_id res chain seq x y z
N MET A 1 14.60 75.79 -12.46
CA MET A 1 13.85 74.68 -13.10
C MET A 1 14.77 73.47 -13.08
N ALA A 2 14.73 72.62 -12.05
CA ALA A 2 13.96 71.36 -12.00
C ALA A 2 14.36 70.40 -13.15
N GLY A 3 14.86 69.17 -12.93
CA GLY A 3 15.03 68.39 -11.72
C GLY A 3 15.80 67.08 -11.99
N ARG A 4 16.30 66.49 -10.91
CA ARG A 4 16.94 65.16 -10.85
C ARG A 4 15.96 64.08 -11.35
N ARG A 5 16.45 63.10 -12.13
CA ARG A 5 15.81 61.77 -12.21
C ARG A 5 16.86 60.68 -12.02
N ALA A 6 16.63 59.91 -10.96
CA ALA A 6 17.51 58.92 -10.39
C ALA A 6 17.52 57.61 -11.19
N LEU A 7 18.66 56.92 -11.15
CA LEU A 7 18.78 55.52 -11.56
C LEU A 7 17.90 54.64 -10.66
N ALA A 8 16.98 53.88 -11.25
CA ALA A 8 16.25 52.82 -10.56
C ALA A 8 16.73 51.46 -11.09
N ALA A 9 17.56 50.77 -10.30
CA ALA A 9 17.93 49.39 -10.52
C ALA A 9 16.74 48.49 -10.15
N ALA A 10 16.20 47.74 -11.11
CA ALA A 10 15.17 46.74 -10.86
C ALA A 10 15.82 45.46 -10.32
N LEU A 11 15.71 45.20 -9.02
CA LEU A 11 16.02 43.90 -8.44
C LEU A 11 14.89 42.91 -8.79
N ALA A 12 15.20 41.95 -9.66
CA ALA A 12 14.32 40.80 -9.90
C ALA A 12 14.37 39.85 -8.70
N MET A 13 13.28 39.77 -7.92
CA MET A 13 13.11 38.72 -6.91
C MET A 13 12.87 37.38 -7.60
N MET A 14 13.89 36.52 -7.62
CA MET A 14 13.72 35.09 -7.91
C MET A 14 13.02 34.42 -6.72
N MET A 15 11.73 34.08 -6.87
CA MET A 15 11.03 33.21 -5.94
C MET A 15 11.50 31.77 -6.16
N VAL A 16 12.33 31.25 -5.24
CA VAL A 16 12.69 29.83 -5.21
C VAL A 16 11.49 29.05 -4.69
N THR A 17 10.75 28.40 -5.58
CA THR A 17 9.73 27.43 -5.20
C THR A 17 10.42 26.16 -4.72
N ARG A 18 10.42 25.92 -3.40
CA ARG A 18 10.88 24.64 -2.84
C ARG A 18 9.79 23.58 -3.08
N PRO A 19 10.10 22.43 -3.69
CA PRO A 19 9.13 21.35 -3.78
C PRO A 19 8.84 20.84 -2.38
N ALA A 20 7.57 20.78 -2.00
CA ALA A 20 7.14 20.15 -0.75
C ALA A 20 7.31 18.63 -0.89
N VAL A 21 8.28 18.05 -0.18
CA VAL A 21 8.38 16.61 -0.01
C VAL A 21 7.21 16.18 0.89
N LYS A 22 6.17 15.58 0.31
CA LYS A 22 5.11 14.94 1.09
C LYS A 22 5.73 13.78 1.87
N ALA A 23 5.75 13.90 3.20
CA ALA A 23 6.08 12.79 4.08
C ALA A 23 5.15 11.61 3.75
N ALA A 24 5.73 10.43 3.53
CA ALA A 24 4.95 9.20 3.35
C ALA A 24 4.11 8.96 4.61
N ALA A 25 2.80 8.76 4.45
CA ALA A 25 1.95 8.40 5.58
C ALA A 25 2.48 7.10 6.22
N PRO A 26 2.46 6.96 7.56
CA PRO A 26 2.85 5.72 8.22
C PRO A 26 2.09 4.53 7.63
N LEU A 27 2.81 3.47 7.26
CA LEU A 27 2.19 2.27 6.72
C LEU A 27 1.20 1.68 7.75
N PRO A 28 0.05 1.14 7.32
CA PRO A 28 -0.89 0.50 8.23
C PRO A 28 -0.20 -0.61 9.00
N ARG A 29 -0.26 -0.54 10.34
CA ARG A 29 0.25 -1.59 11.22
C ARG A 29 -0.61 -2.83 11.10
N LEU A 30 -0.04 -4.00 11.42
CA LEU A 30 -0.80 -5.24 11.50
C LEU A 30 -1.94 -5.09 12.53
N PRO A 31 -3.14 -5.64 12.24
CA PRO A 31 -4.24 -5.65 13.21
C PRO A 31 -3.78 -6.33 14.49
N LYS A 32 -4.34 -5.92 15.64
CA LYS A 32 -4.03 -6.58 16.90
C LYS A 32 -4.25 -8.09 16.76
N GLY A 33 -3.19 -8.86 16.98
CA GLY A 33 -3.24 -10.31 16.95
C GLY A 33 -2.63 -10.95 15.70
N LEU A 34 -2.17 -10.21 14.69
CA LEU A 34 -1.43 -10.80 13.55
C LEU A 34 0.09 -10.64 13.75
N GLU A 35 0.84 -11.74 13.66
CA GLU A 35 2.29 -11.74 13.90
C GLU A 35 3.09 -11.19 12.71
N ALA A 36 4.03 -10.29 13.00
CA ALA A 36 5.06 -9.91 12.03
C ALA A 36 6.07 -11.07 11.87
N GLY A 37 6.68 -11.18 10.69
CA GLY A 37 7.66 -12.25 10.41
C GLY A 37 7.63 -12.69 8.96
N GLU A 38 8.33 -13.80 8.65
CA GLU A 38 8.20 -14.46 7.36
C GLU A 38 6.84 -15.16 7.28
N TRP A 39 6.17 -15.01 6.14
CA TRP A 39 4.93 -15.72 5.82
C TRP A 39 5.05 -16.43 4.49
N GLU A 40 4.52 -17.65 4.42
CA GLU A 40 4.26 -18.38 3.19
C GLU A 40 2.84 -18.07 2.72
N LEU A 41 2.71 -17.47 1.53
CA LEU A 41 1.43 -17.19 0.89
C LEU A 41 1.24 -18.15 -0.28
N ARG A 42 0.18 -18.95 -0.22
CA ARG A 42 -0.17 -19.95 -1.22
C ARG A 42 -1.49 -19.59 -1.87
N GLU A 43 -1.52 -19.55 -3.20
CA GLU A 43 -2.78 -19.41 -3.93
C GLU A 43 -3.61 -20.70 -3.82
N ARG A 44 -4.93 -20.57 -3.65
CA ARG A 44 -5.81 -21.74 -3.50
C ARG A 44 -5.90 -22.50 -4.83
N GLY A 45 -5.56 -23.79 -4.79
CA GLY A 45 -5.55 -24.72 -5.92
C GLY A 45 -4.49 -25.82 -5.70
N PRO A 46 -4.55 -26.97 -6.41
CA PRO A 46 -3.62 -28.09 -6.21
C PRO A 46 -2.14 -27.72 -6.35
N ASP A 47 -1.84 -26.76 -7.23
CA ASP A 47 -0.48 -26.31 -7.55
C ASP A 47 -0.36 -24.77 -7.51
N GLY A 48 -1.15 -24.12 -6.66
CA GLY A 48 -1.15 -22.67 -6.55
C GLY A 48 0.25 -22.13 -6.17
N PRO A 49 0.76 -21.07 -6.83
CA PRO A 49 2.08 -20.57 -6.57
C PRO A 49 2.27 -20.21 -5.09
N ILE A 50 3.41 -20.60 -4.56
CA ILE A 50 3.86 -20.28 -3.20
C ILE A 50 4.83 -19.12 -3.28
N ARG A 51 4.65 -18.12 -2.42
CA ARG A 51 5.62 -17.05 -2.24
C ARG A 51 5.90 -16.81 -0.77
N LYS A 52 7.15 -16.57 -0.44
CA LYS A 52 7.56 -16.16 0.90
C LYS A 52 7.76 -14.66 0.94
N LEU A 53 7.28 -14.02 2.00
CA LEU A 53 7.43 -12.58 2.19
C LEU A 53 7.63 -12.25 3.66
N CYS A 54 8.59 -11.38 3.95
CA CYS A 54 8.69 -10.76 5.26
C CYS A 54 7.58 -9.71 5.43
N ILE A 55 6.67 -9.95 6.34
CA ILE A 55 5.51 -9.11 6.63
C ILE A 55 5.77 -8.32 7.89
N ALA A 56 5.95 -7.02 7.71
CA ALA A 56 6.03 -6.02 8.78
C ALA A 56 4.78 -5.11 8.79
N HIS A 57 4.11 -4.98 7.64
CA HIS A 57 3.00 -4.06 7.44
C HIS A 57 1.82 -4.76 6.75
N LEU A 58 0.61 -4.34 7.11
CA LEU A 58 -0.62 -4.99 6.66
C LEU A 58 -0.87 -4.84 5.15
N ASN A 59 -0.43 -3.72 4.56
CA ASN A 59 -0.56 -3.47 3.12
C ASN A 59 0.12 -4.54 2.26
N GLN A 60 1.16 -5.20 2.77
CA GLN A 60 1.85 -6.30 2.07
C GLN A 60 0.92 -7.51 1.83
N LEU A 61 -0.06 -7.72 2.72
CA LEU A 61 -1.13 -8.72 2.53
C LEU A 61 -2.26 -8.16 1.68
N LEU A 62 -2.72 -6.95 2.00
CA LEU A 62 -3.93 -6.36 1.42
C LEU A 62 -3.78 -6.00 -0.07
N GLN A 63 -2.58 -5.62 -0.50
CA GLN A 63 -2.32 -5.14 -1.86
C GLN A 63 -1.38 -6.10 -2.61
N SER A 64 -1.47 -7.40 -2.33
CA SER A 64 -0.50 -8.39 -2.83
C SER A 64 -0.32 -8.42 -4.34
N ARG A 65 -1.34 -8.07 -5.15
CA ARG A 65 -1.23 -7.96 -6.62
C ARG A 65 -0.61 -6.66 -7.11
N HIS A 66 -0.57 -5.65 -6.26
CA HIS A 66 -0.03 -4.31 -6.53
C HIS A 66 1.19 -4.01 -5.65
N ALA A 67 1.90 -5.04 -5.17
CA ALA A 67 3.06 -4.89 -4.30
C ALA A 67 4.07 -3.89 -4.91
N GLY A 68 4.59 -2.98 -4.08
CA GLY A 68 5.54 -1.94 -4.49
C GLY A 68 4.91 -0.66 -5.05
N ASN A 69 3.60 -0.63 -5.33
CA ASN A 69 2.91 0.58 -5.77
C ASN A 69 2.45 1.45 -4.59
N SER A 70 2.40 2.76 -4.80
CA SER A 70 1.81 3.70 -3.84
C SER A 70 0.29 3.74 -4.02
N CYS A 71 -0.42 2.86 -3.32
CA CYS A 71 -1.87 2.75 -3.41
C CYS A 71 -2.57 3.52 -2.28
N LYS A 72 -3.58 4.31 -2.63
CA LYS A 72 -4.51 4.89 -1.66
C LYS A 72 -5.52 3.81 -1.25
N SER A 73 -5.60 3.50 0.03
CA SER A 73 -6.51 2.46 0.56
C SER A 73 -7.62 3.08 1.40
N PHE A 74 -8.80 2.47 1.33
CA PHE A 74 -9.99 2.83 2.10
C PHE A 74 -10.54 1.58 2.80
N THR A 75 -10.73 1.67 4.11
CA THR A 75 -11.35 0.60 4.89
C THR A 75 -12.86 0.60 4.64
N VAL A 76 -13.37 -0.52 4.14
CA VAL A 76 -14.81 -0.74 3.92
C VAL A 76 -15.47 -1.32 5.17
N SER A 77 -14.79 -2.25 5.85
CA SER A 77 -15.27 -2.88 7.07
C SER A 77 -14.09 -3.42 7.87
N GLU A 78 -14.18 -3.28 9.20
CA GLU A 78 -13.15 -3.76 10.13
C GLU A 78 -13.81 -4.40 11.35
N THR A 79 -13.36 -5.61 11.67
CA THR A 79 -13.72 -6.37 12.87
C THR A 79 -12.45 -7.05 13.41
N PRO A 80 -12.46 -7.62 14.63
CA PRO A 80 -11.27 -8.28 15.17
C PRO A 80 -10.71 -9.44 14.33
N LYS A 81 -11.52 -10.07 13.47
CA LYS A 81 -11.13 -11.22 12.64
C LYS A 81 -11.25 -11.01 11.14
N ARG A 82 -11.62 -9.80 10.70
CA ARG A 82 -11.86 -9.52 9.28
C ARG A 82 -11.60 -8.06 8.97
N LEU A 83 -10.88 -7.80 7.89
CA LEU A 83 -10.64 -6.49 7.34
C LEU A 83 -10.94 -6.50 5.85
N VAL A 84 -11.79 -5.58 5.40
CA VAL A 84 -12.11 -5.40 3.99
C VAL A 84 -11.67 -4.02 3.57
N VAL A 85 -10.82 -3.95 2.54
CA VAL A 85 -10.34 -2.70 1.98
C VAL A 85 -10.61 -2.62 0.48
N THR A 86 -10.80 -1.41 -0.01
CA THR A 86 -10.62 -1.07 -1.43
C THR A 86 -9.37 -0.21 -1.57
N TYR A 87 -8.73 -0.25 -2.72
CA TYR A 87 -7.53 0.54 -2.97
C TYR A 87 -7.42 0.94 -4.43
N GLU A 88 -6.78 2.08 -4.67
CA GLU A 88 -6.52 2.69 -5.96
C GLU A 88 -5.03 2.99 -6.09
N CYS A 89 -4.41 2.48 -7.16
CA CYS A 89 -2.97 2.54 -7.41
C CYS A 89 -2.63 3.38 -8.65
N GLY A 90 -3.57 4.22 -9.12
CA GLY A 90 -3.35 5.06 -10.29
C GLY A 90 -3.33 4.22 -11.56
N THR A 91 -2.32 4.40 -12.40
CA THR A 91 -2.22 3.66 -13.68
C THR A 91 -1.98 2.16 -13.49
N ALA A 92 -1.49 1.73 -12.31
CA ALA A 92 -1.31 0.31 -12.01
C ALA A 92 -2.64 -0.44 -11.83
N GLY A 93 -3.73 0.28 -11.52
CA GLY A 93 -5.07 -0.28 -11.36
C GLY A 93 -5.61 -0.14 -9.94
N ASN A 94 -6.57 -1.00 -9.58
CA ASN A 94 -7.30 -0.93 -8.33
C ASN A 94 -7.72 -2.32 -7.87
N GLY A 95 -8.24 -2.39 -6.64
CA GLY A 95 -8.82 -3.63 -6.17
C GLY A 95 -9.58 -3.53 -4.87
N ARG A 96 -10.19 -4.66 -4.51
CA ARG A 96 -10.81 -4.92 -3.22
C ARG A 96 -10.17 -6.16 -2.65
N THR A 97 -9.80 -6.10 -1.37
CA THR A 97 -9.27 -7.25 -0.64
C THR A 97 -10.07 -7.49 0.62
N ASP A 98 -10.46 -8.74 0.82
CA ASP A 98 -11.03 -9.28 2.05
C ASP A 98 -10.00 -10.16 2.73
N LEU A 99 -9.54 -9.72 3.90
CA LEU A 99 -8.61 -10.44 4.76
C LEU A 99 -9.38 -10.99 5.96
N ARG A 100 -9.37 -12.31 6.12
CA ARG A 100 -9.88 -12.99 7.31
C ARG A 100 -8.72 -13.53 8.13
N ILE A 101 -8.75 -13.26 9.42
CA ILE A 101 -7.75 -13.71 10.40
C ILE A 101 -8.32 -14.93 11.11
N GLU A 102 -7.74 -16.10 10.83
CA GLU A 102 -8.14 -17.36 11.46
C GLU A 102 -7.42 -17.51 12.81
N THR A 103 -6.12 -17.22 12.83
CA THR A 103 -5.27 -17.16 14.03
C THR A 103 -4.21 -16.06 13.87
N ALA A 104 -3.36 -15.88 14.87
CA ALA A 104 -2.22 -14.98 14.77
C ALA A 104 -1.20 -15.33 13.67
N ARG A 105 -1.26 -16.57 13.17
CA ARG A 105 -0.30 -17.18 12.24
C ARG A 105 -0.97 -17.77 11.00
N LEU A 106 -2.27 -17.54 10.81
CA LEU A 106 -3.04 -18.06 9.68
C LEU A 106 -4.08 -17.03 9.22
N VAL A 107 -4.03 -16.70 7.93
CA VAL A 107 -4.98 -15.77 7.30
C VAL A 107 -5.51 -16.33 5.98
N GLN A 108 -6.71 -15.89 5.61
CA GLN A 108 -7.31 -16.13 4.30
C GLN A 108 -7.49 -14.79 3.59
N ILE A 109 -7.10 -14.71 2.33
CA ILE A 109 -7.13 -13.49 1.53
C ILE A 109 -7.94 -13.75 0.28
N GLN A 110 -8.88 -12.88 -0.04
CA GLN A 110 -9.55 -12.87 -1.33
C GLN A 110 -9.38 -11.48 -1.92
N SER A 111 -8.91 -11.41 -3.16
CA SER A 111 -8.68 -10.13 -3.82
C SER A 111 -9.13 -10.18 -5.26
N GLN A 112 -9.70 -9.08 -5.72
CA GLN A 112 -10.15 -8.89 -7.09
C GLN A 112 -10.02 -7.43 -7.49
N GLY A 113 -9.92 -7.16 -8.79
CA GLY A 113 -9.79 -5.80 -9.30
C GLY A 113 -9.21 -5.76 -10.71
N ILE A 114 -8.57 -4.63 -11.02
CA ILE A 114 -7.84 -4.42 -12.26
C ILE A 114 -6.35 -4.25 -11.93
N ALA A 115 -5.48 -4.96 -12.63
CA ALA A 115 -4.03 -4.77 -12.56
C ALA A 115 -3.48 -4.64 -13.98
N ASN A 116 -2.74 -3.58 -14.26
CA ASN A 116 -2.15 -3.31 -15.60
C ASN A 116 -3.18 -3.42 -16.75
N GLY A 117 -4.41 -2.92 -16.53
CA GLY A 117 -5.48 -2.91 -17.53
C GLY A 117 -6.25 -4.23 -17.69
N ALA A 118 -5.89 -5.30 -16.96
CA ALA A 118 -6.58 -6.58 -17.02
C ALA A 118 -7.28 -6.92 -15.69
N PRO A 119 -8.44 -7.58 -15.72
CA PRO A 119 -9.10 -8.03 -14.50
C PRO A 119 -8.31 -9.17 -13.85
N PHE A 120 -8.34 -9.21 -12.52
CA PHE A 120 -7.85 -10.34 -11.74
C PHE A 120 -8.84 -10.71 -10.63
N ALA A 121 -8.79 -11.97 -10.23
CA ALA A 121 -9.38 -12.46 -8.99
C ALA A 121 -8.54 -13.65 -8.51
N PHE A 122 -8.23 -13.68 -7.22
CA PHE A 122 -7.52 -14.82 -6.62
C PHE A 122 -7.90 -14.95 -5.14
N ALA A 123 -7.54 -16.11 -4.58
CA ALA A 123 -7.59 -16.33 -3.15
C ALA A 123 -6.32 -16.98 -2.63
N LEU A 124 -5.86 -16.57 -1.45
CA LEU A 124 -4.64 -17.05 -0.83
C LEU A 124 -4.91 -17.55 0.59
N GLU A 125 -4.14 -18.54 0.98
CA GLU A 125 -3.87 -18.85 2.38
C GLU A 125 -2.49 -18.29 2.74
N GLY A 126 -2.40 -17.59 3.86
CA GLY A 126 -1.12 -17.15 4.43
C GLY A 126 -0.83 -17.89 5.72
N ARG A 127 0.36 -18.47 5.85
CA ARG A 127 0.84 -19.12 7.08
C ARG A 127 2.15 -18.49 7.54
N TRP A 128 2.23 -18.12 8.81
CA TRP A 128 3.48 -17.63 9.40
C TRP A 128 4.53 -18.74 9.40
N ALA A 129 5.76 -18.40 9.00
CA ALA A 129 6.86 -19.33 8.77
C ALA A 129 8.05 -19.08 9.71
N GLY A 130 8.17 -17.92 10.35
CA GLY A 130 9.32 -17.63 11.19
C GLY A 130 9.58 -16.14 11.41
N ALA A 131 10.71 -15.84 12.06
CA ALA A 131 11.30 -14.52 11.96
C ALA A 131 11.76 -14.26 10.51
N CYS A 132 11.82 -13.00 10.10
CA CYS A 132 12.45 -12.67 8.82
C CYS A 132 13.97 -12.91 8.89
N HIS A 133 14.56 -13.30 7.76
CA HIS A 133 15.99 -13.57 7.61
C HIS A 133 16.63 -12.58 6.62
#